data_AF-A0AAJ6G7M2-F1
#
_entry.id   AF-A0AAJ6G7M2-F1
#
_cell.length_a   1.000
_cell.length_b   1.000
_cell.length_c   1.000
_cell.angle_alpha   90.00
_cell.angle_beta   90.00
_cell.angle_gamma   90.00
#
_symmetry.space_group_name_H-M   'P 1'
#
loop_
_entity.id
_entity.type
_entity.pdbx_description
1 polymer ?
#
loop_
_entity_poly.entity_id
_entity_poly.type
_entity_poly.pdbx_seq_one_letter_code
_entity_poly.pdbx_strand_id
1 'polypeptide(L)'
;MVWLADGEIKSDDRSVVELALGWGAFGKQVIIVSEDAKNELLKKLIRQWPEIERSVTVLPGRGYKHLLTKAEAVELRESLGGKFKVLVHRDRDSLTDDEAAQLVDSYAAEGIALWLTDQSDIESEFCNPSFLSSLTGETLATCEGWVDHIIANNTVPISDQFAKQRVAANQELHGAGGGPTNADVWAALQHRALKGAKGKFVMGQLKNRVPGNVYSEASVEGHSGFPELAPSLKNAIQMLIDN
;
A
#
# COMPACT_ATOMS: atom_id res chain seq x y z
N MET A 1 -9.29 -29.01 -18.51
CA MET A 1 -9.46 -28.62 -17.11
C MET A 1 -10.37 -27.40 -17.13
N VAL A 2 -11.43 -27.36 -16.31
CA VAL A 2 -12.43 -26.29 -16.36
C VAL A 2 -12.51 -25.65 -14.98
N TRP A 3 -12.41 -24.33 -14.91
CA TRP A 3 -12.63 -23.54 -13.69
C TRP A 3 -14.12 -23.27 -13.55
N LEU A 4 -14.69 -23.81 -12.47
CA LEU A 4 -16.05 -23.55 -12.01
C LEU A 4 -16.00 -22.63 -10.78
N ALA A 5 -16.82 -21.58 -10.77
CA ALA A 5 -17.10 -20.78 -9.58
C ALA A 5 -18.60 -20.48 -9.52
N ASP A 6 -19.21 -20.65 -8.35
CA ASP A 6 -20.65 -20.45 -8.12
C ASP A 6 -21.57 -21.25 -9.07
N GLY A 7 -21.13 -22.45 -9.47
CA GLY A 7 -21.88 -23.31 -10.38
C GLY A 7 -21.77 -22.93 -11.87
N GLU A 8 -21.02 -21.89 -12.21
CA GLU A 8 -20.78 -21.45 -13.58
C GLU A 8 -19.36 -21.77 -14.05
N ILE A 9 -19.22 -22.08 -15.34
CA ILE A 9 -17.90 -22.19 -15.97
C ILE A 9 -17.33 -20.78 -16.11
N LYS A 10 -16.37 -20.43 -15.24
CA LYS A 10 -15.62 -19.19 -15.36
C LYS A 10 -14.57 -19.28 -16.45
N SER A 11 -13.92 -20.43 -16.66
CA SER A 11 -12.97 -20.66 -17.75
C SER A 11 -12.86 -22.13 -18.13
N ASP A 12 -12.88 -22.45 -19.42
CA ASP A 12 -12.50 -23.75 -19.97
C ASP A 12 -11.12 -23.72 -20.67
N ASP A 13 -10.54 -22.52 -20.84
CA ASP A 13 -9.15 -22.36 -21.30
C ASP A 13 -8.17 -22.88 -20.24
N ARG A 14 -7.50 -23.98 -20.59
CA ARG A 14 -6.54 -24.67 -19.74
C ARG A 14 -5.35 -23.78 -19.35
N SER A 15 -4.88 -22.92 -20.24
CA SER A 15 -3.71 -22.06 -19.99
C SER A 15 -4.00 -21.01 -18.92
N VAL A 16 -5.19 -20.39 -18.99
CA VAL A 16 -5.69 -19.43 -18.00
C VAL A 16 -5.87 -20.10 -16.64
N VAL A 17 -6.42 -21.32 -16.62
CA VAL A 17 -6.62 -22.09 -15.37
C VAL A 17 -5.29 -22.45 -14.73
N GLU A 18 -4.32 -22.94 -15.51
CA GLU A 18 -2.98 -23.29 -15.01
C GLU A 18 -2.23 -22.03 -14.50
N LEU A 19 -2.36 -20.89 -15.19
CA LEU A 19 -1.77 -19.62 -14.78
C LEU A 19 -2.39 -19.09 -13.48
N ALA A 20 -3.72 -19.05 -13.39
CA ALA A 20 -4.44 -18.61 -12.19
C ALA A 20 -4.14 -19.50 -10.97
N LEU A 21 -4.02 -20.82 -11.16
CA LEU A 21 -3.61 -21.76 -10.12
C LEU A 21 -2.18 -21.48 -9.63
N GLY A 22 -1.23 -21.26 -10.55
CA GLY A 22 0.15 -20.92 -10.20
C GLY A 22 0.28 -19.61 -9.40
N TRP A 23 -0.73 -18.74 -9.48
CA TRP A 23 -0.79 -17.45 -8.80
C TRP A 23 -1.65 -17.47 -7.54
N GLY A 24 -2.27 -18.62 -7.20
CA GLY A 24 -3.23 -18.71 -6.10
C GLY A 24 -4.47 -17.82 -6.29
N ALA A 25 -4.77 -17.44 -7.54
CA ALA A 25 -5.90 -16.58 -7.90
C ALA A 25 -7.21 -17.36 -8.07
N PHE A 26 -7.20 -18.67 -7.86
CA PHE A 26 -8.40 -19.49 -8.04
C PHE A 26 -9.52 -19.06 -7.08
N GLY A 27 -10.70 -18.74 -7.63
CA GLY A 27 -11.84 -18.22 -6.85
C GLY A 27 -11.68 -16.77 -6.38
N LYS A 28 -10.64 -16.06 -6.83
CA LYS A 28 -10.42 -14.64 -6.55
C LYS A 28 -11.01 -13.78 -7.67
N GLN A 29 -11.32 -12.53 -7.34
CA GLN A 29 -11.81 -11.51 -8.25
C GLN A 29 -10.73 -10.47 -8.55
N VAL A 30 -9.92 -10.11 -7.55
CA VAL A 30 -8.87 -9.08 -7.67
C VAL A 30 -7.49 -9.66 -7.39
N ILE A 31 -6.54 -9.31 -8.25
CA ILE A 31 -5.11 -9.55 -8.06
C ILE A 31 -4.46 -8.23 -7.69
N ILE A 32 -3.82 -8.21 -6.52
CA ILE A 32 -3.07 -7.04 -6.05
C ILE A 32 -1.60 -7.27 -6.37
N VAL A 33 -1.01 -6.38 -7.17
CA VAL A 33 0.40 -6.41 -7.54
C VAL A 33 1.09 -5.25 -6.83
N SER A 34 1.96 -5.59 -5.88
CA SER A 34 2.71 -4.60 -5.10
C SER A 34 4.05 -4.29 -5.74
N GLU A 35 4.47 -3.02 -5.67
CA GLU A 35 5.85 -2.59 -5.95
C GLU A 35 6.86 -3.40 -5.11
N ASP A 36 6.53 -3.65 -3.85
CA ASP A 36 7.42 -4.32 -2.91
C ASP A 36 7.36 -5.85 -3.00
N ALA A 37 8.52 -6.46 -2.81
CA ALA A 37 8.63 -7.92 -2.67
C ALA A 37 8.09 -8.41 -1.31
N LYS A 38 8.20 -7.60 -0.26
CA LYS A 38 7.72 -7.93 1.09
C LYS A 38 6.29 -7.44 1.26
N ASN A 39 5.33 -8.36 1.35
CA ASN A 39 3.90 -8.04 1.32
C ASN A 39 3.15 -8.42 2.60
N GLU A 40 3.87 -8.74 3.67
CA GLU A 40 3.24 -9.21 4.91
C GLU A 40 2.37 -8.13 5.55
N LEU A 41 2.80 -6.86 5.51
CA LEU A 41 2.01 -5.73 5.99
C LEU A 41 0.79 -5.45 5.09
N LEU A 42 0.94 -5.53 3.76
CA LEU A 42 -0.19 -5.39 2.83
C LEU A 42 -1.25 -6.49 3.06
N LYS A 43 -0.80 -7.75 3.16
CA LYS A 43 -1.69 -8.88 3.48
C LYS A 43 -2.33 -8.70 4.84
N LYS A 44 -1.61 -8.15 5.83
CA LYS A 44 -2.14 -7.85 7.16
C LYS A 44 -3.26 -6.80 7.11
N LEU A 45 -3.09 -5.73 6.32
CA LEU A 45 -4.17 -4.75 6.11
C LEU A 45 -5.40 -5.44 5.49
N ILE A 46 -5.23 -6.33 4.52
CA ILE A 46 -6.37 -7.00 3.88
C ILE A 46 -7.07 -7.99 4.83
N ARG A 47 -6.32 -8.72 5.66
CA ARG A 47 -6.84 -9.69 6.64
C ARG A 47 -7.83 -9.11 7.65
N GLN A 48 -7.84 -7.79 7.84
CA GLN A 48 -8.81 -7.14 8.72
C GLN A 48 -10.24 -7.15 8.13
N TRP A 49 -10.38 -7.46 6.82
CA TRP A 49 -11.65 -7.56 6.09
C TRP A 49 -11.82 -8.99 5.52
N PRO A 50 -12.36 -9.95 6.28
CA PRO A 50 -12.46 -11.35 5.87
C PRO A 50 -13.23 -11.57 4.55
N GLU A 51 -14.21 -10.73 4.28
CA GLU A 51 -15.00 -10.73 3.04
C GLU A 51 -14.14 -10.32 1.82
N ILE A 52 -13.28 -9.32 1.98
CA ILE A 52 -12.36 -8.86 0.93
C ILE A 52 -11.22 -9.86 0.76
N GLU A 53 -10.63 -10.35 1.86
CA GLU A 53 -9.52 -11.32 1.82
C GLU A 53 -9.86 -12.57 0.99
N ARG A 54 -11.11 -13.03 1.07
CA ARG A 54 -11.60 -14.17 0.28
C ARG A 54 -11.63 -13.88 -1.22
N SER A 55 -11.87 -12.64 -1.62
CA SER A 55 -11.97 -12.22 -3.02
C SER A 55 -10.65 -11.75 -3.63
N VAL A 56 -9.58 -11.58 -2.84
CA VAL A 56 -8.30 -11.07 -3.36
C VAL A 56 -7.14 -12.05 -3.19
N THR A 57 -6.13 -11.89 -4.04
CA THR A 57 -4.80 -12.46 -3.84
C THR A 57 -3.75 -11.36 -3.98
N VAL A 58 -2.67 -11.45 -3.20
CA VAL A 58 -1.56 -10.50 -3.23
C VAL A 58 -0.34 -11.19 -3.82
N LEU A 59 0.23 -10.61 -4.86
CA LEU A 59 1.41 -11.12 -5.51
C LEU A 59 2.60 -10.21 -5.22
N PRO A 60 3.75 -10.81 -4.87
CA PRO A 60 4.94 -10.03 -4.66
C PRO A 60 5.47 -9.44 -5.96
N GLY A 61 6.06 -8.24 -5.85
CA GLY A 61 6.87 -7.68 -6.92
C GLY A 61 7.93 -8.70 -7.38
N ARG A 62 8.00 -8.93 -8.70
CA ARG A 62 8.73 -10.07 -9.29
C ARG A 62 10.20 -9.80 -9.60
N GLY A 63 10.94 -8.99 -8.84
CA GLY A 63 12.36 -8.71 -9.16
C GLY A 63 12.65 -8.11 -10.56
N TYR A 64 11.63 -7.92 -11.40
CA TYR A 64 11.58 -6.96 -12.49
C TYR A 64 11.40 -5.62 -11.79
N LYS A 65 12.45 -4.79 -11.85
CA LYS A 65 12.69 -3.61 -11.00
C LYS A 65 11.72 -2.43 -11.20
N HIS A 66 10.49 -2.67 -11.63
CA HIS A 66 9.55 -1.61 -11.97
C HIS A 66 8.16 -1.95 -11.46
N LEU A 67 7.52 -0.96 -10.83
CA LEU A 67 6.08 -0.91 -10.63
C LEU A 67 5.39 -1.30 -11.95
N LEU A 68 4.42 -2.21 -11.88
CA LEU A 68 3.67 -2.66 -13.05
C LEU A 68 3.05 -1.44 -13.73
N THR A 69 3.48 -1.12 -14.95
CA THR A 69 2.90 0.01 -15.70
C THR A 69 1.46 -0.29 -16.09
N LYS A 70 0.69 0.74 -16.48
CA LYS A 70 -0.66 0.55 -17.02
C LYS A 70 -0.71 -0.47 -18.16
N ALA A 71 0.24 -0.40 -19.10
CA ALA A 71 0.28 -1.30 -20.24
C ALA A 71 0.50 -2.76 -19.80
N GLU A 72 1.45 -2.98 -18.87
CA GLU A 72 1.71 -4.31 -18.31
C GLU A 72 0.53 -4.82 -17.46
N ALA A 73 -0.19 -3.93 -16.78
CA ALA A 73 -1.42 -4.27 -16.04
C ALA A 73 -2.55 -4.73 -16.98
N VAL A 74 -2.70 -4.06 -18.12
CA VAL A 74 -3.63 -4.46 -19.19
C VAL A 74 -3.24 -5.83 -19.76
N GLU A 75 -1.98 -5.99 -20.14
CA GLU A 75 -1.46 -7.26 -20.68
C GLU A 75 -1.63 -8.41 -19.69
N LEU A 76 -1.38 -8.17 -18.40
CA LEU A 76 -1.60 -9.14 -17.34
C LEU A 76 -3.07 -9.56 -17.25
N ARG A 77 -3.99 -8.59 -17.22
CA ARG A 77 -5.43 -8.86 -17.19
C ARG A 77 -5.88 -9.67 -18.41
N GLU A 78 -5.43 -9.29 -19.60
CA GLU A 78 -5.76 -9.97 -20.86
C GLU A 78 -5.21 -11.41 -20.88
N SER A 79 -3.98 -11.61 -20.40
CA SER A 79 -3.34 -12.94 -20.28
C SER A 79 -4.08 -13.87 -19.33
N LEU A 80 -4.84 -13.32 -18.39
CA LEU A 80 -5.72 -14.07 -17.47
C LEU A 80 -7.17 -14.16 -17.98
N GLY A 81 -7.39 -13.88 -19.27
CA GLY A 81 -8.68 -13.97 -19.94
C GLY A 81 -9.68 -12.89 -19.54
N GLY A 82 -9.23 -11.75 -18.99
CA GLY A 82 -10.08 -10.63 -18.58
C GLY A 82 -10.94 -10.88 -17.34
N LYS A 83 -10.76 -12.03 -16.67
CA LYS A 83 -11.60 -12.51 -15.56
C LYS A 83 -11.25 -11.91 -14.21
N PHE A 84 -10.02 -11.44 -14.09
CA PHE A 84 -9.51 -10.82 -12.87
C PHE A 84 -9.37 -9.33 -13.07
N LYS A 85 -9.63 -8.60 -12.00
CA LYS A 85 -9.32 -7.18 -11.89
C LYS A 85 -7.92 -7.05 -11.30
N VAL A 86 -7.20 -5.99 -11.66
CA VAL A 86 -5.83 -5.76 -11.19
C VAL A 86 -5.77 -4.48 -10.38
N LEU A 87 -5.32 -4.58 -9.14
CA LEU A 87 -4.98 -3.43 -8.33
C LEU A 87 -3.46 -3.34 -8.25
N VAL A 88 -2.89 -2.27 -8.77
CA VAL A 88 -1.47 -1.98 -8.61
C VAL A 88 -1.29 -1.19 -7.31
N HIS A 89 -0.36 -1.61 -6.46
CA HIS A 89 0.01 -0.88 -5.24
C HIS A 89 1.40 -0.25 -5.42
N ARG A 90 1.49 1.03 -5.05
CA ARG A 90 2.75 1.78 -4.95
C ARG A 90 2.77 2.59 -3.65
N ASP A 91 3.95 2.70 -3.02
CA ASP A 91 4.17 3.69 -1.98
C ASP A 91 3.92 5.10 -2.52
N ARG A 92 3.33 5.97 -1.71
CA ARG A 92 3.12 7.38 -2.09
C ARG A 92 4.40 8.21 -2.01
N ASP A 93 5.34 7.80 -1.16
CA ASP A 93 6.58 8.51 -0.85
C ASP A 93 6.34 10.00 -0.50
N SER A 94 6.80 10.90 -1.38
CA SER A 94 6.78 12.36 -1.20
C SER A 94 5.92 13.04 -2.27
N LEU A 95 4.93 12.34 -2.81
CA LEU A 95 3.99 12.88 -3.79
C LEU A 95 2.96 13.83 -3.14
N THR A 96 2.67 14.93 -3.82
CA THR A 96 1.55 15.82 -3.45
C THR A 96 0.21 15.13 -3.66
N ASP A 97 -0.89 15.75 -3.20
CA ASP A 97 -2.25 15.26 -3.49
C ASP A 97 -2.58 15.31 -4.99
N ASP A 98 -2.17 16.37 -5.68
CA ASP A 98 -2.39 16.50 -7.11
C ASP A 98 -1.55 15.49 -7.92
N GLU A 99 -0.28 15.30 -7.56
CA GLU A 99 0.59 14.31 -8.22
C GLU A 99 0.06 12.89 -8.01
N ALA A 100 -0.38 12.57 -6.79
CA ALA A 100 -0.98 11.27 -6.46
C ALA A 100 -2.27 11.04 -7.26
N ALA A 101 -3.16 12.02 -7.33
CA ALA A 101 -4.40 11.93 -8.09
C ALA A 101 -4.13 11.74 -9.59
N GLN A 102 -3.24 12.54 -10.18
CA GLN A 102 -2.85 12.41 -11.59
C GLN A 102 -2.26 11.03 -11.89
N LEU A 103 -1.45 10.49 -10.99
CA LEU A 103 -0.88 9.16 -11.18
C LEU A 103 -1.96 8.08 -11.11
N VAL A 104 -2.89 8.15 -10.15
CA VAL A 104 -4.04 7.23 -10.07
C VAL A 104 -4.88 7.28 -11.34
N ASP A 105 -5.21 8.48 -11.81
CA ASP A 105 -5.99 8.68 -13.04
C ASP A 105 -5.26 8.15 -14.28
N SER A 106 -3.93 8.29 -14.32
CA SER A 106 -3.13 7.79 -15.45
C SER A 106 -3.27 6.27 -15.62
N TYR A 107 -3.47 5.53 -14.53
CA TYR A 107 -3.64 4.08 -14.51
C TYR A 107 -5.06 3.61 -14.84
N ALA A 108 -6.06 4.49 -14.80
CA ALA A 108 -7.45 4.12 -14.99
C ALA A 108 -7.68 3.39 -16.32
N ALA A 109 -8.14 2.14 -16.24
CA ALA A 109 -8.57 1.31 -17.35
C ALA A 109 -9.60 0.28 -16.87
N GLU A 110 -10.27 -0.40 -17.80
CA GLU A 110 -11.30 -1.38 -17.45
C GLU A 110 -10.72 -2.49 -16.56
N GLY A 111 -11.22 -2.53 -15.32
CA GLY A 111 -10.80 -3.51 -14.32
C GLY A 111 -9.37 -3.36 -13.80
N ILE A 112 -8.78 -2.17 -13.96
CA ILE A 112 -7.44 -1.84 -13.48
C ILE A 112 -7.48 -0.53 -12.70
N ALA A 113 -6.87 -0.54 -11.52
CA ALA A 113 -6.70 0.65 -10.70
C ALA A 113 -5.30 0.70 -10.10
N LEU A 114 -4.87 1.91 -9.72
CA LEU A 114 -3.70 2.15 -8.87
C LEU A 114 -4.19 2.59 -7.50
N TRP A 115 -3.61 2.01 -6.45
CA TRP A 115 -3.75 2.49 -5.08
C TRP A 115 -2.39 2.96 -4.56
N LEU A 116 -2.41 4.15 -3.96
CA LEU A 116 -1.28 4.75 -3.26
C LEU A 116 -1.61 4.77 -1.77
N THR A 117 -0.60 4.56 -0.93
CA THR A 117 -0.74 4.72 0.53
C THR A 117 -1.15 6.15 0.89
N ASP A 118 -1.94 6.33 1.95
CA ASP A 118 -2.38 7.68 2.36
C ASP A 118 -1.21 8.49 2.94
N GLN A 119 -0.31 7.81 3.64
CA GLN A 119 0.99 8.32 4.08
C GLN A 119 2.09 7.84 3.13
N SER A 120 3.37 8.02 3.50
CA SER A 120 4.52 7.77 2.62
C SER A 120 4.62 6.30 2.15
N ASP A 121 4.33 5.34 3.03
CA ASP A 121 4.48 3.90 2.79
C ASP A 121 3.47 3.09 3.61
N ILE A 122 3.39 1.77 3.38
CA ILE A 122 2.48 0.88 4.11
C ILE A 122 2.79 0.87 5.62
N GLU A 123 4.07 0.89 5.99
CA GLU A 123 4.53 0.93 7.38
C GLU A 123 3.91 2.08 8.19
N SER A 124 3.54 3.16 7.52
CA SER A 124 2.92 4.33 8.14
C SER A 124 1.58 4.02 8.82
N GLU A 125 0.82 3.05 8.29
CA GLU A 125 -0.45 2.61 8.90
C GLU A 125 -0.24 2.02 10.30
N PHE A 126 0.89 1.37 10.52
CA PHE A 126 1.24 0.74 11.81
C PHE A 126 1.90 1.71 12.80
N CYS A 127 2.13 2.96 12.37
CA CYS A 127 2.49 4.06 13.26
C CYS A 127 1.25 4.80 13.80
N ASN A 128 0.03 4.41 13.39
CA ASN A 128 -1.21 5.04 13.84
C ASN A 128 -1.39 4.88 15.36
N PRO A 129 -1.66 5.96 16.12
CA PRO A 129 -1.83 5.88 17.58
C PRO A 129 -2.89 4.88 18.06
N SER A 130 -3.96 4.69 17.29
CA SER A 130 -5.02 3.72 17.61
C SER A 130 -4.53 2.28 17.45
N PHE A 131 -3.72 2.00 16.44
CA PHE A 131 -3.04 0.72 16.30
C PHE A 131 -2.05 0.50 17.45
N LEU A 132 -1.19 1.48 17.73
CA LEU A 132 -0.21 1.43 18.81
C LEU A 132 -0.87 1.17 20.18
N SER A 133 -1.97 1.87 20.47
CA SER A 133 -2.74 1.68 21.70
C SER A 133 -3.28 0.25 21.79
N SER A 134 -3.84 -0.29 20.71
CA SER A 134 -4.33 -1.67 20.69
C SER A 134 -3.22 -2.72 20.86
N LEU A 135 -2.02 -2.45 20.34
CA LEU A 135 -0.86 -3.34 20.41
C LEU A 135 -0.18 -3.31 21.79
N THR A 136 -0.06 -2.12 22.36
CA THR A 136 0.73 -1.89 23.59
C THR A 136 -0.10 -1.89 24.87
N GLY A 137 -1.41 -1.67 24.76
CA GLY A 137 -2.30 -1.44 25.90
C GLY A 137 -2.19 -0.04 26.51
N GLU A 138 -1.33 0.82 25.97
CA GLU A 138 -1.17 2.20 26.42
C GLU A 138 -2.29 3.11 25.91
N THR A 139 -2.45 4.27 26.55
CA THR A 139 -3.46 5.25 26.14
C THR A 139 -3.14 5.87 24.77
N LEU A 140 -4.18 6.34 24.06
CA LEU A 140 -4.00 7.07 22.80
C LEU A 140 -3.05 8.25 22.95
N ALA A 141 -3.20 9.06 24.01
CA ALA A 141 -2.34 10.21 24.29
C ALA A 141 -0.87 9.80 24.48
N THR A 142 -0.60 8.67 25.14
CA THR A 142 0.76 8.12 25.26
C THR A 142 1.33 7.77 23.88
N CYS A 143 0.53 7.09 23.05
CA CYS A 143 0.94 6.64 21.72
C CYS A 143 1.18 7.82 20.76
N GLU A 144 0.30 8.82 20.76
CA GLU A 144 0.48 10.09 20.05
C GLU A 144 1.78 10.77 20.48
N GLY A 145 2.00 10.86 21.81
CA GLY A 145 3.22 11.43 22.36
C GLY A 145 4.50 10.71 21.94
N TRP A 146 4.46 9.39 21.70
CA TRP A 146 5.62 8.67 21.14
C TRP A 146 5.89 9.08 19.69
N VAL A 147 4.86 9.10 18.85
CA VAL A 147 4.98 9.46 17.43
C VAL A 147 5.45 10.91 17.27
N ASP A 148 4.83 11.84 18.00
CA ASP A 148 5.21 13.26 17.97
C ASP A 148 6.66 13.48 18.42
N HIS A 149 7.08 12.78 19.48
CA HIS A 149 8.46 12.87 19.96
C HIS A 149 9.46 12.32 18.95
N ILE A 150 9.13 11.23 18.27
CA ILE A 150 9.95 10.65 17.21
C ILE A 150 10.08 11.66 16.05
N ILE A 151 8.98 12.24 15.58
CA ILE A 151 9.00 13.20 14.47
C ILE A 151 9.82 14.44 14.86
N ALA A 152 9.57 15.01 16.04
CA ALA A 152 10.27 16.21 16.50
C ALA A 152 11.79 16.00 16.61
N ASN A 153 12.23 14.90 17.23
CA ASN A 153 13.65 14.63 17.45
C ASN A 153 14.40 14.21 16.17
N ASN A 154 13.69 13.81 15.12
CA ASN A 154 14.28 13.29 13.89
C ASN A 154 13.99 14.19 12.68
N THR A 155 13.74 15.48 12.90
CA THR A 155 13.38 16.42 11.82
C THR A 155 14.39 16.41 10.66
N VAL A 156 15.70 16.45 10.96
CA VAL A 156 16.78 16.46 9.94
C VAL A 156 16.82 15.18 9.09
N PRO A 157 16.94 13.97 9.67
CA PRO A 157 16.96 12.76 8.85
C PRO A 157 15.64 12.54 8.08
N ILE A 158 14.50 12.97 8.63
CA ILE A 158 13.23 12.93 7.91
C ILE A 158 13.25 13.88 6.71
N SER A 159 13.69 15.13 6.87
CA SER A 159 13.75 16.09 5.76
C SER A 159 14.75 15.65 4.68
N ASP A 160 15.86 15.05 5.05
CA ASP A 160 16.86 14.52 4.11
C ASP A 160 16.29 13.34 3.31
N GLN A 161 15.53 12.45 3.96
CA GLN A 161 14.87 11.34 3.29
C GLN A 161 13.79 11.83 2.33
N PHE A 162 12.96 12.79 2.76
CA PHE A 162 11.96 13.44 1.93
C PHE A 162 12.60 14.08 0.68
N ALA A 163 13.70 14.81 0.84
CA ALA A 163 14.38 15.47 -0.28
C ALA A 163 14.87 14.47 -1.33
N LYS A 164 15.40 13.31 -0.90
CA LYS A 164 15.81 12.23 -1.81
C LYS A 164 14.62 11.65 -2.58
N GLN A 165 13.51 11.38 -1.90
CA GLN A 165 12.27 10.91 -2.53
C GLN A 165 11.72 11.94 -3.53
N ARG A 166 11.78 13.24 -3.21
CA ARG A 166 11.37 14.31 -4.14
C ARG A 166 12.22 14.37 -5.40
N VAL A 167 13.52 14.11 -5.32
CA VAL A 167 14.37 14.04 -6.52
C VAL A 167 13.88 12.94 -7.46
N ALA A 168 13.58 11.75 -6.94
CA ALA A 168 13.04 10.65 -7.74
C ALA A 168 11.66 10.99 -8.32
N ALA A 169 10.74 11.50 -7.50
CA ALA A 169 9.39 11.91 -7.94
C ALA A 169 9.44 13.00 -9.02
N ASN A 170 10.30 14.01 -8.87
CA ASN A 170 10.47 15.06 -9.87
C ASN A 170 11.05 14.53 -11.19
N GLN A 171 11.97 13.56 -11.13
CA GLN A 171 12.49 12.91 -12.34
C GLN A 171 11.41 12.12 -13.08
N GLU A 172 10.54 11.44 -12.33
CA GLU A 172 9.44 10.63 -12.88
C GLU A 172 8.32 11.51 -13.47
N LEU A 173 7.82 12.49 -12.71
CA LEU A 173 6.60 13.24 -13.04
C LEU A 173 6.85 14.58 -13.71
N HIS A 174 7.98 15.22 -13.39
CA HIS A 174 8.30 16.59 -13.81
C HIS A 174 9.66 16.68 -14.50
N GLY A 175 10.06 15.63 -15.23
CA GLY A 175 11.36 15.57 -15.91
C GLY A 175 11.57 16.70 -16.93
N ALA A 176 10.50 17.29 -17.45
CA ALA A 176 10.51 18.46 -18.34
C ALA A 176 10.49 19.81 -17.57
N GLY A 177 10.46 19.79 -16.24
CA GLY A 177 10.28 20.96 -15.37
C GLY A 177 8.80 21.27 -15.07
N GLY A 178 8.58 22.32 -14.27
CA GLY A 178 7.23 22.83 -13.94
C GLY A 178 6.57 22.25 -12.69
N GLY A 179 7.23 21.33 -11.98
CA GLY A 179 6.73 20.76 -10.72
C GLY A 179 6.81 21.73 -9.53
N PRO A 180 6.10 21.42 -8.42
CA PRO A 180 6.13 22.22 -7.20
C PRO A 180 7.52 22.21 -6.54
N THR A 181 7.85 23.26 -5.79
CA THR A 181 9.14 23.30 -5.09
C THR A 181 9.16 22.33 -3.91
N ASN A 182 10.34 21.79 -3.58
CA ASN A 182 10.48 20.91 -2.42
C ASN A 182 10.02 21.58 -1.11
N ALA A 183 10.18 22.90 -0.98
CA ALA A 183 9.74 23.65 0.19
C ALA A 183 8.20 23.67 0.30
N ASP A 184 7.50 23.92 -0.80
CA ASP A 184 6.03 23.94 -0.84
C ASP A 184 5.46 22.55 -0.53
N VAL A 185 6.03 21.51 -1.15
CA VAL A 185 5.60 20.12 -0.89
C VAL A 185 5.88 19.75 0.57
N TRP A 186 7.06 20.07 1.11
CA TRP A 186 7.40 19.80 2.50
C TRP A 186 6.43 20.45 3.47
N ALA A 187 6.09 21.74 3.23
CA ALA A 187 5.14 22.49 4.03
C ALA A 187 3.74 21.84 3.99
N ALA A 188 3.27 21.44 2.81
CA ALA A 188 1.97 20.78 2.66
C ALA A 188 1.89 19.44 3.42
N LEU A 189 2.99 18.67 3.45
CA LEU A 189 3.03 17.39 4.16
C LEU A 189 3.00 17.54 5.69
N GLN A 190 3.30 18.72 6.25
CA GLN A 190 3.28 18.93 7.71
C GLN A 190 1.90 18.78 8.34
N HIS A 191 0.83 18.84 7.54
CA HIS A 191 -0.54 18.61 7.99
C HIS A 191 -0.91 17.12 8.10
N ARG A 192 -0.05 16.21 7.62
CA ARG A 192 -0.29 14.77 7.69
C ARG A 192 0.16 14.19 9.03
N ALA A 193 -0.40 13.03 9.38
CA ALA A 193 -0.10 12.33 10.62
C ALA A 193 1.41 12.14 10.87
N LEU A 194 2.18 11.76 9.85
CA LEU A 194 3.63 11.56 9.96
C LEU A 194 4.47 12.72 9.43
N LYS A 195 3.86 13.85 9.05
CA LYS A 195 4.56 15.08 8.61
C LYS A 195 5.60 14.86 7.49
N GLY A 196 5.29 13.94 6.57
CA GLY A 196 6.18 13.54 5.48
C GLY A 196 7.26 12.52 5.85
N ALA A 197 7.22 11.97 7.06
CA ALA A 197 8.11 10.89 7.45
C ALA A 197 7.71 9.56 6.83
N LYS A 198 8.72 8.79 6.42
CA LYS A 198 8.55 7.41 5.97
C LYS A 198 8.18 6.53 7.19
N GLY A 199 7.08 5.81 7.12
CA GLY A 199 6.58 4.97 8.21
C GLY A 199 7.61 3.94 8.64
N LYS A 200 8.36 3.36 7.71
CA LYS A 200 9.46 2.44 8.02
C LYS A 200 10.51 3.05 8.95
N PHE A 201 10.84 4.32 8.75
CA PHE A 201 11.76 5.04 9.65
C PHE A 201 11.12 5.22 11.03
N VAL A 202 9.86 5.65 11.10
CA VAL A 202 9.13 5.83 12.35
C VAL A 202 8.98 4.51 13.11
N MET A 203 8.64 3.40 12.44
CA MET A 203 8.61 2.05 13.01
C MET A 203 9.95 1.65 13.64
N GLY A 204 11.06 1.97 12.96
CA GLY A 204 12.41 1.73 13.47
C GLY A 204 12.69 2.50 14.77
N GLN A 205 12.19 3.74 14.88
CA GLN A 205 12.31 4.54 16.09
C GLN A 205 11.33 4.09 17.20
N LEU A 206 10.12 3.67 16.84
CA LEU A 206 9.11 3.16 17.77
C LEU A 206 9.62 1.93 18.53
N LYS A 207 10.37 1.04 17.86
CA LYS A 207 11.02 -0.11 18.50
C LYS A 207 11.89 0.28 19.71
N ASN A 208 12.55 1.44 19.66
CA ASN A 208 13.41 1.92 20.74
C ASN A 208 12.64 2.77 21.77
N ARG A 209 11.50 3.34 21.37
CA ARG A 209 10.72 4.27 22.19
C ARG A 209 9.68 3.55 23.05
N VAL A 210 9.05 2.51 22.50
CA VAL A 210 8.02 1.74 23.20
C VAL A 210 8.68 0.86 24.26
N PRO A 211 8.30 0.99 25.55
CA PRO A 211 8.89 0.21 26.62
C PRO A 211 8.71 -1.31 26.45
N GLY A 212 9.62 -2.08 27.06
CA GLY A 212 9.47 -3.54 27.17
C GLY A 212 9.61 -4.33 25.87
N ASN A 213 10.08 -3.71 24.77
CA ASN A 213 10.19 -4.32 23.44
C ASN A 213 8.84 -4.84 22.90
N VAL A 214 7.72 -4.25 23.34
CA VAL A 214 6.38 -4.64 22.89
C VAL A 214 6.18 -4.32 21.41
N TYR A 215 6.86 -3.29 20.90
CA TYR A 215 6.82 -2.91 19.49
C TYR A 215 8.00 -3.50 18.71
N SER A 216 7.72 -4.33 17.71
CA SER A 216 8.67 -4.95 16.78
C SER A 216 7.95 -5.33 15.49
N GLU A 217 8.68 -5.58 14.40
CA GLU A 217 8.05 -6.09 13.16
C GLU A 217 7.23 -7.36 13.42
N ALA A 218 7.76 -8.30 14.21
CA ALA A 218 7.07 -9.54 14.54
C ALA A 218 5.79 -9.31 15.37
N SER A 219 5.80 -8.38 16.33
CA SER A 219 4.60 -8.07 17.11
C SER A 219 3.58 -7.29 16.29
N VAL A 220 4.02 -6.39 15.41
CA VAL A 220 3.14 -5.73 14.44
C VAL A 220 2.48 -6.76 13.55
N GLU A 221 3.23 -7.66 12.90
CA GLU A 221 2.70 -8.71 12.03
C GLU A 221 1.72 -9.63 12.76
N GLY A 222 2.06 -10.07 13.97
CA GLY A 222 1.27 -11.00 14.78
C GLY A 222 0.03 -10.41 15.46
N HIS A 223 -0.07 -9.08 15.59
CA HIS A 223 -1.20 -8.44 16.29
C HIS A 223 -2.52 -8.61 15.55
N SER A 224 -3.63 -8.79 16.25
CA SER A 224 -4.95 -8.92 15.63
C SER A 224 -6.01 -8.19 16.46
N GLY A 225 -7.19 -7.96 15.89
CA GLY A 225 -8.25 -7.20 16.58
C GLY A 225 -7.91 -5.72 16.80
N PHE A 226 -7.11 -5.14 15.91
CA PHE A 226 -6.81 -3.70 15.93
C PHE A 226 -7.92 -2.90 15.22
N PRO A 227 -8.08 -1.60 15.53
CA PRO A 227 -9.00 -0.70 14.81
C PRO A 227 -8.72 -0.66 13.30
N GLU A 228 -9.73 -0.39 12.49
CA GLU A 228 -9.58 -0.38 11.02
C GLU A 228 -8.47 0.58 10.56
N LEU A 229 -7.58 0.09 9.69
CA LEU A 229 -6.48 0.83 9.07
C LEU A 229 -6.62 0.83 7.54
N ALA A 230 -5.99 1.80 6.88
CA ALA A 230 -6.01 1.97 5.43
C ALA A 230 -7.42 1.89 4.77
N PRO A 231 -8.40 2.71 5.19
CA PRO A 231 -9.73 2.70 4.58
C PRO A 231 -9.69 3.00 3.07
N SER A 232 -8.69 3.74 2.57
CA SER A 232 -8.51 3.99 1.13
C SER A 232 -8.19 2.71 0.34
N LEU A 233 -7.41 1.77 0.91
CA LEU A 233 -7.15 0.45 0.33
C LEU A 233 -8.45 -0.36 0.22
N LYS A 234 -9.24 -0.38 1.29
CA LYS A 234 -10.54 -1.06 1.31
C LYS A 234 -11.42 -0.57 0.18
N ASN A 235 -11.54 0.74 0.06
CA ASN A 235 -12.37 1.39 -0.96
C ASN A 235 -11.85 1.08 -2.36
N ALA A 236 -10.53 1.13 -2.60
CA ALA A 236 -9.94 0.80 -3.89
C ALA A 236 -10.24 -0.64 -4.32
N ILE A 237 -10.14 -1.60 -3.38
CA ILE A 237 -10.47 -3.00 -3.66
C ILE A 237 -11.97 -3.18 -3.90
N GLN A 238 -12.82 -2.59 -3.06
CA GLN A 238 -14.27 -2.73 -3.18
C GLN A 238 -14.79 -2.15 -4.49
N MET A 239 -14.26 -1.00 -4.94
CA MET A 239 -14.60 -0.44 -6.24
C MET A 239 -14.26 -1.38 -7.40
N LEU A 240 -13.21 -2.19 -7.30
CA LEU A 240 -12.89 -3.20 -8.33
C LEU A 240 -13.76 -4.46 -8.22
N ILE A 241 -14.26 -4.79 -7.03
CA ILE A 241 -15.15 -5.93 -6.83
C ILE A 241 -16.56 -5.61 -7.36
N ASP A 242 -17.03 -4.38 -7.15
CA ASP A 242 -18.39 -3.96 -7.48
C ASP A 242 -18.57 -3.59 -8.97
N ASN A 243 -17.49 -3.31 -9.71
CA ASN A 243 -17.47 -2.92 -11.13
C ASN A 243 -16.72 -3.94 -12.01
#